data_AF-A0A838TWG5-F1
#
_entry.id   AF-A0A838TWG5-F1
#
_cell.length_a   1.000
_cell.length_b   1.000
_cell.length_c   1.000
_cell.angle_alpha   90.00
_cell.angle_beta   90.00
_cell.angle_gamma   90.00
#
_symmetry.space_group_name_H-M   'P 1'
#
loop_
_entity.id
_entity.type
_entity.pdbx_description
1 polymer ?
#
loop_
_entity_poly.entity_id
_entity_poly.type
_entity_poly.pdbx_seq_one_letter_code
_entity_poly.pdbx_strand_id
1 'polypeptide(L)' 'MEKKFSGLQKFTETNGKIKFCITCGNKATHEALFIVGDGAILVEKYCETCAQKEVK' A
#
# COMPACT_ATOMS: atom_id res chain seq x y z
N MET A 1 -2.59 -5.10 17.64
CA MET A 1 -1.44 -4.27 17.21
C MET A 1 -1.99 -3.16 16.34
N GLU A 2 -1.72 -1.91 16.70
CA GLU A 2 -2.15 -0.75 15.91
C GLU A 2 -1.22 -0.58 14.71
N LYS A 3 -1.78 -0.46 13.50
CA LYS A 3 -1.04 -0.08 12.30
C LYS A 3 -1.15 1.43 12.14
N LYS A 4 -0.02 2.15 12.13
CA LYS A 4 0.02 3.59 11.91
C LYS A 4 0.43 3.86 10.47
N PHE A 5 -0.41 4.56 9.73
CA PHE A 5 -0.04 5.02 8.39
C PHE A 5 1.20 5.91 8.46
N SER A 6 2.21 5.56 7.68
CA SER A 6 3.50 6.25 7.64
C SER A 6 3.74 6.98 6.32
N GLY A 7 3.12 6.55 5.22
CA GLY A 7 3.26 7.21 3.93
C GLY A 7 2.66 6.43 2.78
N LEU A 8 2.36 7.14 1.69
CA LEU A 8 1.88 6.56 0.44
C LEU A 8 2.84 6.94 -0.68
N GLN A 9 3.29 5.96 -1.44
CA GLN A 9 4.16 6.18 -2.59
C GLN A 9 3.55 5.58 -3.86
N LYS A 10 3.81 6.21 -4.99
CA LYS A 10 3.45 5.66 -6.30
C LYS A 10 4.35 4.47 -6.59
N PHE A 11 3.74 3.32 -6.85
CA PHE A 11 4.42 2.11 -7.24
C PHE A 11 4.24 1.89 -8.73
N THR A 12 5.35 1.90 -9.45
CA THR A 12 5.37 1.54 -10.87
C THR A 12 5.88 0.10 -10.97
N GLU A 13 5.20 -0.73 -11.75
CA GLU A 13 5.65 -2.11 -11.98
C GLU A 13 7.03 -2.11 -12.67
N THR A 14 8.09 -2.50 -11.95
CA THR A 14 9.45 -2.53 -12.49
C THR A 14 9.88 -3.90 -13.04
N ASN A 15 9.06 -4.95 -12.95
CA ASN A 15 9.55 -6.30 -13.27
C ASN A 15 8.51 -7.26 -13.86
N GLY A 16 7.50 -6.75 -14.57
CA GLY A 16 6.47 -7.55 -15.25
C GLY A 16 5.54 -8.37 -14.34
N LYS A 17 5.70 -8.26 -13.02
CA LYS A 17 4.81 -8.87 -12.03
C LYS A 17 3.75 -7.86 -11.61
N ILE A 18 2.56 -8.02 -12.19
CA ILE A 18 1.37 -7.26 -11.83
C ILE A 18 1.08 -7.52 -10.36
N LYS A 19 1.13 -6.45 -9.57
CA LYS A 19 0.67 -6.46 -8.18
C LYS A 19 -0.78 -6.02 -8.17
N PHE A 20 -1.57 -6.65 -7.32
CA PHE A 20 -2.98 -6.34 -7.17
C PHE A 20 -3.24 -5.63 -5.85
N CYS A 21 -4.28 -4.81 -5.85
CA CYS A 21 -4.76 -4.09 -4.69
C CYS A 21 -5.32 -5.09 -3.68
N ILE A 22 -4.84 -5.01 -2.44
CA ILE A 22 -5.28 -5.90 -1.35
C ILE A 22 -6.78 -5.75 -1.04
N THR A 23 -7.38 -4.58 -1.30
CA THR A 23 -8.78 -4.30 -1.00
C THR A 23 -9.76 -4.74 -2.08
N CYS A 24 -9.42 -4.54 -3.36
CA CYS A 24 -10.36 -4.70 -4.47
C CYS A 24 -9.87 -5.58 -5.62
N GLY A 25 -8.64 -6.09 -5.55
CA GLY A 25 -8.07 -6.95 -6.59
C GLY A 25 -7.71 -6.25 -7.90
N ASN A 26 -7.99 -4.95 -8.07
CA ASN A 26 -7.54 -4.18 -9.24
C ASN A 26 -6.01 -4.02 -9.27
N LYS A 27 -5.44 -3.64 -10.42
CA LYS A 27 -4.01 -3.33 -10.53
C LYS A 27 -3.58 -2.30 -9.49
N ALA A 28 -2.57 -2.65 -8.70
CA ALA A 28 -1.99 -1.75 -7.71
C ALA A 28 -1.08 -0.74 -8.40
N THR A 29 -1.25 0.53 -8.05
CA THR A 29 -0.45 1.66 -8.55
C THR A 29 0.22 2.42 -7.41
N HIS A 30 -0.09 2.06 -6.17
CA HIS A 30 0.42 2.71 -4.98
C HIS A 30 0.82 1.69 -3.92
N GLU A 31 1.82 2.05 -3.12
CA GLU A 31 2.27 1.35 -1.93
C GLU A 31 2.03 2.23 -0.70
N ALA A 32 1.28 1.71 0.25
CA ALA A 32 1.11 2.33 1.55
C ALA A 32 2.06 1.66 2.55
N LEU A 33 2.78 2.49 3.29
CA LEU A 33 3.70 2.10 4.35
C LEU A 33 2.96 2.29 5.68
N PHE A 34 2.91 1.23 6.48
CA PHE A 34 2.37 1.25 7.83
C PHE A 34 3.46 0.86 8.82
N ILE A 35 3.62 1.63 9.87
CA ILE A 35 4.44 1.23 11.00
C ILE A 35 3.55 0.36 11.90
N VAL A 36 3.98 -0.87 12.12
CA VAL A 36 3.40 -1.78 13.11
C VAL A 36 4.32 -1.82 14.34
N GLY A 37 3.82 -2.32 15.48
CA GLY A 37 4.59 -2.43 16.73
C GLY A 37 5.99 -3.02 16.52
N ASP A 38 6.95 -2.62 17.36
CA ASP A 38 8.39 -2.92 17.25
C ASP A 38 9.11 -2.24 16.06
N GLY A 39 8.51 -1.21 15.45
CA GLY A 39 9.16 -0.43 14.39
C GLY A 39 9.23 -1.16 13.05
N ALA A 40 8.54 -2.30 12.91
CA ALA A 40 8.41 -2.98 11.64
C ALA A 40 7.55 -2.17 10.66
N ILE A 41 7.93 -2.19 9.38
CA ILE A 41 7.21 -1.49 8.30
C ILE A 41 6.45 -2.53 7.49
N LEU A 42 5.12 -2.45 7.53
CA LEU A 42 4.22 -3.20 6.67
C LEU A 42 3.98 -2.41 5.39
N VAL A 43 4.28 -3.02 4.24
CA VAL A 43 4.02 -2.43 2.92
C VAL A 43 2.81 -3.12 2.30
N GLU A 44 1.72 -2.37 2.14
CA GLU A 44 0.51 -2.86 1.49
C GLU A 44 0.34 -2.18 0.12
N LYS A 45 -0.18 -2.93 -0.86
CA LYS A 45 -0.34 -2.46 -2.23
C LYS A 45 -1.79 -2.15 -2.52
N TYR A 46 -2.04 -0.96 -3.06
CA TYR A 46 -3.36 -0.44 -3.33
C TYR A 46 -3.46 0.13 -4.75
N CYS A 47 -4.68 0.11 -5.30
CA CYS A 47 -5.01 0.95 -6.44
C CYS A 47 -5.16 2.39 -5.97
N GLU A 48 -5.12 3.35 -6.89
CA GLU A 48 -5.23 4.79 -6.60
C GLU A 48 -6.44 5.12 -5.70
N THR A 49 -7.61 4.56 -6.02
CA THR A 49 -8.85 4.83 -5.27
C THR A 49 -8.82 4.27 -3.85
N CYS A 50 -8.29 3.06 -3.64
CA CYS A 50 -8.19 2.47 -2.31
C CYS A 50 -7.06 3.12 -1.51
N ALA A 51 -5.97 3.50 -2.15
CA ALA A 51 -4.85 4.21 -1.54
C ALA A 51 -5.30 5.54 -0.95
N GLN A 52 -6.11 6.32 -1.67
CA GLN A 52 -6.66 7.59 -1.17
C GLN A 52 -7.56 7.44 0.06
N LYS A 53 -8.17 6.26 0.28
CA LYS A 53 -8.97 5.99 1.48
C LYS A 53 -8.11 5.81 2.73
N GLU A 54 -6.90 5.29 2.57
CA GLU A 54 -5.97 5.02 3.68
C GLU A 54 -5.15 6.26 4.10
N VAL A 55 -5.11 7.31 3.26
CA VAL A 55 -4.42 8.59 3.54
C VAL A 55 -5.28 9.53 4.41
N LYS A 56 -6.51 9.13 4.74
CA LYS A 56 -7.50 9.96 5.42
C LYS A 56 -7.35 9.92 6.94
#